data_AF-A0A960TC11-F1
#
_entry.id   AF-A0A960TC11-F1
#
_cell.length_a   1.000
_cell.length_b   1.000
_cell.length_c   1.000
_cell.angle_alpha   90.00
_cell.angle_beta   90.00
_cell.angle_gamma   90.00
#
_symmetry.space_group_name_H-M   'P 1'
#
loop_
_entity.id
_entity.type
_entity.pdbx_description
1 polymer ?
#
loop_
_entity_poly.entity_id
_entity_poly.type
_entity_poly.pdbx_seq_one_letter_code
_entity_poly.pdbx_strand_id
1 'polypeptide(L)'
;MIDVPLKVSDLGLSSPPLSGSIKRKPEDFQVTEVPLYPPSGQGEFLYLQIRRTGMNTRDVLADLGRAFQVLPDDVGYAGLKDRQSVSTQWFS
;
A
#
# COMPACT_ATOMS: atom_id res chain seq x y z
N MET A 1 -8.06 -7.81 -33.16
CA MET A 1 -6.92 -7.37 -32.35
C MET A 1 -5.75 -7.23 -33.28
N ILE A 2 -5.26 -6.01 -33.50
CA ILE A 2 -4.05 -5.78 -34.30
C ILE A 2 -2.89 -5.90 -33.33
N ASP A 3 -2.10 -6.95 -33.49
CA ASP A 3 -0.87 -7.15 -32.74
C ASP A 3 0.21 -6.32 -33.45
N VAL A 4 0.41 -5.08 -32.99
CA VAL A 4 1.53 -4.26 -33.46
C VAL A 4 2.72 -4.65 -32.57
N PRO A 5 3.77 -5.29 -33.11
CA PRO A 5 4.93 -5.63 -32.30
C PRO A 5 5.62 -4.33 -31.91
N LEU A 6 5.43 -3.89 -30.66
CA LEU A 6 6.20 -2.81 -30.04
C LEU A 6 7.66 -3.26 -30.03
N LYS A 7 8.53 -2.57 -30.78
CA LYS A 7 9.97 -2.78 -30.66
C LYS A 7 10.43 -2.16 -29.35
N VAL A 8 11.44 -2.74 -28.72
CA VAL A 8 12.03 -2.20 -27.47
C VAL A 8 12.48 -0.74 -27.62
N SER A 9 12.90 -0.36 -28.83
CA SER A 9 13.22 1.04 -29.21
C SER A 9 12.05 2.01 -29.04
N ASP A 10 10.82 1.54 -29.23
CA ASP A 10 9.61 2.35 -29.20
C ASP A 10 9.21 2.69 -27.74
N LEU A 11 9.83 2.04 -26.76
CA LEU A 11 9.64 2.26 -25.33
C LEU A 11 10.66 3.27 -24.73
N GLY A 12 11.52 3.87 -25.56
CA GLY A 12 12.54 4.83 -25.09
C GLY A 12 13.65 4.21 -24.24
N LEU A 13 13.81 2.88 -24.30
CA LEU A 13 14.83 2.16 -23.53
C LEU A 13 16.17 2.16 -24.29
N SER A 14 17.24 2.62 -23.62
CA SER A 14 18.61 2.61 -24.16
C SER A 14 19.37 1.30 -23.92
N SER A 15 18.76 0.35 -23.20
CA SER A 15 19.34 -0.94 -22.83
C SER A 15 18.37 -2.08 -23.11
N PRO A 16 18.86 -3.32 -23.33
CA PRO A 16 17.98 -4.48 -23.51
C PRO A 16 17.05 -4.67 -22.30
N PRO A 17 15.86 -5.28 -22.50
CA PRO A 17 14.92 -5.52 -21.42
C PRO A 17 15.55 -6.36 -20.31
N LEU A 18 15.39 -5.91 -19.06
CA LEU A 18 15.77 -6.71 -17.91
C LEU A 18 14.77 -7.86 -17.73
N SER A 19 15.31 -9.06 -17.47
CA SER A 19 14.52 -10.23 -17.08
C SER A 19 14.68 -10.48 -15.58
N GLY A 20 13.60 -10.81 -14.89
CA GLY A 20 13.63 -11.07 -13.45
C GLY A 20 12.24 -11.39 -12.90
N SER A 21 12.20 -11.79 -11.63
CA SER A 21 10.95 -12.00 -10.90
C SER A 21 10.76 -10.88 -9.87
N ILE A 22 9.57 -10.29 -9.85
CA ILE A 22 9.18 -9.28 -8.84
C ILE A 22 8.30 -9.91 -7.77
N LYS A 23 8.33 -9.34 -6.56
CA LYS A 23 7.46 -9.72 -5.42
C LYS A 23 7.52 -11.22 -5.05
N ARG A 24 8.69 -11.88 -5.02
CA ARG A 24 8.76 -13.31 -4.66
C ARG A 24 8.37 -13.55 -3.20
N LYS A 25 8.67 -12.58 -2.34
CA LYS A 25 8.23 -12.50 -0.94
C LYS A 25 7.75 -11.08 -0.62
N PRO A 26 6.95 -10.87 0.44
CA PRO A 26 6.43 -9.54 0.77
C PRO A 26 7.53 -8.47 0.93
N GLU A 27 8.70 -8.84 1.44
CA GLU A 27 9.82 -7.92 1.68
C GLU A 27 10.44 -7.38 0.39
N ASP A 28 10.23 -8.06 -0.75
CA ASP A 28 10.67 -7.60 -2.07
C ASP A 28 9.84 -6.39 -2.55
N PHE A 29 8.74 -6.07 -1.87
CA PHE A 29 7.85 -4.96 -2.22
C PHE A 29 7.45 -4.18 -0.99
N GLN A 30 8.05 -3.00 -0.82
CA GLN A 30 7.85 -2.17 0.36
C GLN A 30 7.18 -0.86 -0.03
N VAL A 31 6.08 -0.53 0.64
CA VAL A 31 5.31 0.69 0.39
C VAL A 31 5.22 1.48 1.68
N THR A 32 5.67 2.73 1.66
CA THR A 32 5.45 3.67 2.77
C THR A 32 4.57 4.79 2.29
N GLU A 33 3.45 5.01 2.97
CA GLU A 33 2.54 6.08 2.65
C GLU A 33 3.14 7.45 3.01
N VAL A 34 3.07 8.36 2.06
CA VAL A 34 3.36 9.78 2.26
C VAL A 34 2.01 10.49 2.38
N PRO A 35 1.63 10.99 3.56
CA PRO A 35 0.36 11.67 3.74
C PRO A 35 0.39 13.03 3.04
N LEU A 36 -0.78 13.54 2.63
CA LEU A 36 -0.89 14.89 2.05
C LEU A 36 -0.51 15.99 3.08
N TYR A 37 -0.87 15.75 4.34
CA TYR A 37 -0.58 16.63 5.46
C TYR A 37 -0.23 15.80 6.69
N PRO A 38 0.69 16.27 7.56
CA PRO A 38 0.96 15.58 8.82
C PRO A 38 -0.25 15.69 9.77
N PRO A 39 -0.41 14.75 10.72
CA PRO A 39 -1.37 14.91 11.81
C PRO A 39 -1.14 16.23 12.57
N SER A 40 -2.22 16.94 12.87
CA SER A 40 -2.19 18.24 13.57
C SER A 40 -1.81 18.15 15.05
N GLY A 41 -1.82 16.95 15.64
CA GLY A 41 -1.62 16.73 17.07
C GLY A 41 -2.86 17.00 17.95
N GLN A 42 -3.97 17.43 17.35
CA GLN A 42 -5.23 17.70 18.03
C GLN A 42 -6.41 17.50 17.06
N GLY A 43 -7.56 17.08 17.58
CA GLY A 43 -8.78 16.87 16.79
C GLY A 43 -9.61 15.71 17.33
N GLU A 44 -10.63 15.34 16.56
CA GLU A 44 -11.56 14.24 16.92
C GLU A 44 -10.98 12.85 16.61
N PHE A 45 -10.09 12.75 15.63
CA PHE A 45 -9.54 11.48 15.14
C PHE A 45 -8.14 11.17 15.70
N LEU A 46 -7.88 9.89 15.95
CA LEU A 46 -6.57 9.38 16.36
C LEU A 46 -5.81 8.83 15.15
N TYR A 47 -4.75 9.50 14.75
CA TYR A 47 -3.91 9.03 13.65
C TYR A 47 -2.90 7.97 14.11
N LEU A 48 -2.92 6.81 13.46
CA LEU A 48 -2.01 5.69 13.71
C LEU A 48 -1.25 5.35 12.43
N GLN A 49 0.08 5.35 12.50
CA GLN A 49 0.92 4.81 11.44
C GLN A 49 1.23 3.34 11.74
N ILE A 50 0.74 2.44 10.88
CA ILE A 50 0.86 1.00 11.10
C ILE A 50 1.69 0.38 9.98
N ARG A 51 2.68 -0.42 10.38
CA ARG A 51 3.43 -1.31 9.48
C ARG A 51 2.85 -2.72 9.55
N ARG A 52 2.55 -3.29 8.39
CA ARG A 52 1.98 -4.64 8.23
C ARG A 52 2.71 -5.43 7.15
N THR A 53 2.68 -6.75 7.28
CA THR A 53 3.25 -7.69 6.30
C THR A 53 2.23 -8.77 5.99
N GLY A 54 1.91 -8.98 4.71
CA GLY A 54 1.01 -10.09 4.32
C GLY A 54 -0.48 -9.89 4.66
N MET A 55 -0.85 -8.76 5.27
CA MET A 55 -2.21 -8.46 5.75
C MET A 55 -2.98 -7.59 4.76
N ASN A 56 -4.26 -7.90 4.54
CA ASN A 56 -5.16 -7.05 3.79
C ASN A 56 -5.70 -5.92 4.69
N THR A 57 -6.38 -4.93 4.12
CA THR A 57 -6.89 -3.77 4.91
C THR A 57 -7.98 -4.18 5.89
N ARG A 58 -8.85 -5.13 5.55
CA ARG A 58 -9.92 -5.60 6.43
C ARG A 58 -9.39 -6.25 7.71
N ASP A 59 -8.27 -6.98 7.61
CA ASP A 59 -7.61 -7.57 8.78
C ASP A 59 -7.23 -6.47 9.78
N VAL A 60 -6.64 -5.38 9.28
CA VAL A 60 -6.24 -4.23 10.12
C VAL A 60 -7.45 -3.51 10.72
N LEU A 61 -8.51 -3.30 9.93
CA LEU A 61 -9.74 -2.66 10.43
C LEU A 61 -10.40 -3.49 11.54
N ALA A 62 -10.42 -4.82 11.41
CA ALA A 62 -10.97 -5.70 12.44
C ALA A 62 -10.13 -5.66 13.74
N ASP A 63 -8.80 -5.64 13.62
CA ASP A 63 -7.91 -5.53 14.78
C ASP A 63 -8.04 -4.18 15.48
N LEU A 64 -8.11 -3.09 14.73
CA LEU A 64 -8.30 -1.75 15.28
C LEU A 64 -9.68 -1.58 15.91
N GLY A 65 -10.75 -2.01 15.24
CA GLY A 65 -12.11 -1.95 15.79
C GLY A 65 -12.22 -2.69 17.13
N ARG A 66 -11.62 -3.88 17.22
CA ARG A 66 -11.55 -4.64 18.48
C ARG A 66 -10.72 -3.95 19.55
N ALA A 67 -9.57 -3.38 19.18
CA ALA A 67 -8.66 -2.73 20.14
C ALA A 67 -9.24 -1.44 20.72
N PHE A 68 -9.93 -0.65 19.91
CA PHE A 68 -10.49 0.66 20.29
C PHE A 68 -11.99 0.62 20.59
N GLN A 69 -12.64 -0.54 20.46
CA GLN A 69 -14.08 -0.74 20.68
C GLN A 69 -14.96 0.14 19.77
N VAL A 70 -14.54 0.28 18.52
CA VAL A 70 -15.26 1.03 17.47
C VAL A 70 -15.67 0.09 16.34
N LEU A 71 -16.61 0.50 15.49
CA LEU A 71 -16.96 -0.29 14.33
C LEU A 71 -15.84 -0.20 13.29
N PRO A 72 -15.59 -1.25 12.47
CA PRO A 72 -14.60 -1.20 11.40
C PRO A 72 -14.81 -0.04 10.41
N ASP A 73 -16.07 0.37 10.22
CA ASP A 73 -16.46 1.47 9.34
C ASP A 73 -16.13 2.85 9.93
N ASP A 74 -15.86 2.93 11.24
CA ASP A 74 -15.40 4.16 11.92
C ASP A 74 -13.88 4.38 11.73
N VAL A 75 -13.16 3.42 11.12
CA VAL A 75 -11.71 3.49 10.90
C VAL A 75 -11.39 3.93 9.47
N GLY A 76 -10.82 5.13 9.34
CA GLY A 76 -10.45 5.75 8.07
C GLY A 76 -9.09 5.31 7.53
N TYR A 77 -8.92 5.35 6.20
CA TYR A 77 -7.65 5.12 5.49
C TYR A 77 -7.68 5.75 4.08
N ALA A 78 -6.52 6.17 3.56
CA ALA A 78 -6.44 6.92 2.29
C ALA A 78 -6.43 6.04 1.01
N GLY A 79 -6.31 4.72 1.15
CA GLY A 79 -6.31 3.80 0.00
C GLY A 79 -5.87 2.39 0.33
N LEU A 80 -6.01 1.46 -0.61
CA LEU A 80 -5.59 0.08 -0.42
C LEU A 80 -4.09 -0.09 -0.65
N LYS A 81 -3.50 -1.05 0.04
CA LYS A 81 -2.13 -1.51 -0.20
C LYS A 81 -2.15 -2.98 -0.59
N ASP A 82 -1.14 -3.37 -1.36
CA ASP A 82 -1.01 -4.74 -1.84
C ASP A 82 -0.77 -5.71 -0.67
N ARG A 83 -1.50 -6.84 -0.65
CA ARG A 83 -1.36 -7.82 0.43
C ARG A 83 0.02 -8.48 0.46
N GLN A 84 0.62 -8.71 -0.71
CA GLN A 84 1.95 -9.30 -0.87
C GLN A 84 3.02 -8.20 -0.81
N SER A 85 3.04 -7.48 0.30
CA SER A 85 3.97 -6.38 0.56
C SER A 85 4.27 -6.25 2.05
N VAL A 86 5.33 -5.52 2.35
CA VAL A 86 5.49 -4.83 3.63
C VAL A 86 4.99 -3.40 3.44
N SER A 87 3.88 -3.04 4.07
CA SER A 87 3.24 -1.74 3.90
C SER A 87 3.19 -0.96 5.20
N THR A 88 3.55 0.32 5.15
CA THR A 88 3.37 1.30 6.23
C THR A 88 2.35 2.34 5.77
N GLN A 89 1.25 2.49 6.52
CA GLN A 89 0.09 3.31 6.13
C GLN A 89 -0.51 4.01 7.35
N TRP A 90 -1.13 5.17 7.10
CA TRP A 90 -1.93 5.90 8.08
C TRP A 90 -3.37 5.38 8.15
N PHE A 91 -3.85 5.25 9.37
CA PHE A 91 -5.24 5.01 9.75
C PHE A 91 -5.69 6.12 10.70
N SER A 92 -6.98 6.44 10.72
CA SER A 92 -7.56 7.51 11.56
C SER A 92 -8.87 7.08 12.21
#